data_AF-A0A510Y1H4-F1
#
_entry.id   AF-A0A510Y1H4-F1
#
_cell.length_a   1.000
_cell.length_b   1.000
_cell.length_c   1.000
_cell.angle_alpha   90.00
_cell.angle_beta   90.00
_cell.angle_gamma   90.00
#
_symmetry.space_group_name_H-M   'P 1'
#
loop_
_entity.id
_entity.type
_entity.pdbx_description
1 polymer ?
#
loop_
_entity_poly.entity_id
_entity_poly.type
_entity_poly.pdbx_seq_one_letter_code
_entity_poly.pdbx_strand_id
1 'polypeptide(L)'
;MEFQKRFGKKLKALLLWRLHKKLNKEFQLKDKVINNTILTFVEQMEKINTEYFPASQQFFNLSLYFLLAERDIQALKADAFAHPNETKRGIALRTLLLTIYEWDMTKVTGKKMGFIFDCTGLSAESKKEVSSSLKELRKAHKVTVQQFREIRLNTIAHRDADALNQYKIISRLDIRDFSGQITNFYQASDRLLKSLVIATTEIGSQRSLFNQILHLK
;
A
#
# COMPACT_ATOMS: atom_id res chain seq x y z
N MET A 1 6.94 29.78 32.52
CA MET A 1 6.49 28.47 31.98
C MET A 1 5.68 28.57 30.68
N GLU A 2 4.80 29.57 30.48
CA GLU A 2 4.03 29.72 29.23
C GLU A 2 4.87 30.09 27.99
N PHE A 3 5.90 30.94 28.16
CA PHE A 3 6.80 31.33 27.07
C PHE A 3 7.55 30.13 26.48
N GLN A 4 8.08 29.24 27.33
CA GLN A 4 8.71 27.99 26.91
C GLN A 4 7.73 27.05 26.20
N LYS A 5 6.48 26.94 26.66
CA LYS A 5 5.43 26.15 25.99
C LYS A 5 5.07 26.73 24.61
N ARG A 6 4.94 28.05 24.49
CA ARG A 6 4.65 28.74 23.22
C ARG A 6 5.83 28.65 22.24
N PHE A 7 7.05 28.83 22.73
CA PHE A 7 8.27 28.69 21.94
C PHE A 7 8.46 27.26 21.44
N GLY A 8 8.26 26.26 22.31
CA GLY A 8 8.30 24.84 21.95
C GLY A 8 7.25 24.46 20.89
N LYS A 9 6.02 24.99 20.99
CA LYS A 9 4.97 24.79 19.97
C LYS A 9 5.37 25.40 18.61
N LYS A 10 5.90 26.63 18.60
CA LYS A 10 6.36 27.29 17.36
C LYS A 10 7.55 26.55 16.74
N LEU A 11 8.51 26.11 17.55
CA LEU A 11 9.66 25.34 17.10
C LEU A 11 9.22 23.98 16.51
N LYS A 12 8.32 23.26 17.19
CA LYS A 12 7.73 22.01 16.67
C LYS A 12 7.04 22.24 15.32
N ALA A 13 6.22 23.29 15.20
CA ALA A 13 5.54 23.60 13.95
C ALA A 13 6.53 23.90 12.80
N LEU A 14 7.63 24.61 13.09
CA LEU A 14 8.67 24.91 12.11
C LEU A 14 9.45 23.65 11.69
N LEU A 15 9.79 22.77 12.64
CA LEU A 15 10.43 21.49 12.36
C LEU A 15 9.52 20.59 11.50
N LEU A 16 8.25 20.47 11.87
CA LEU A 16 7.24 19.73 11.11
C LEU A 16 7.08 20.30 9.70
N TRP A 17 6.99 21.62 9.55
CA TRP A 17 6.89 22.25 8.23
C TRP A 17 8.11 21.96 7.34
N ARG A 18 9.33 22.02 7.90
CA ARG A 18 10.56 21.66 7.15
C ARG A 18 10.56 20.20 6.74
N LEU A 19 10.19 19.30 7.66
CA LEU A 19 10.10 17.87 7.39
C LEU A 19 9.03 17.58 6.33
N HIS A 20 7.85 18.16 6.46
CA HIS A 20 6.73 18.03 5.53
C HIS A 20 7.13 18.47 4.12
N LYS A 21 7.80 19.61 3.99
CA LYS A 21 8.29 20.10 2.69
C LYS A 21 9.32 19.15 2.08
N LYS A 22 10.21 18.57 2.90
CA LYS A 22 11.19 17.57 2.45
C LYS A 22 10.48 16.30 1.97
N LEU A 23 9.58 15.74 2.79
CA LEU A 23 8.84 14.52 2.48
C LEU A 23 7.95 14.70 1.24
N ASN A 24 7.26 15.83 1.11
CA ASN A 24 6.44 16.12 -0.08
C ASN A 24 7.27 16.11 -1.36
N LYS A 25 8.45 16.71 -1.36
CA LYS A 25 9.33 16.68 -2.55
C LYS A 25 9.74 15.26 -2.91
N GLU A 26 10.16 14.47 -1.92
CA GLU A 26 10.54 13.07 -2.15
C GLU A 26 9.34 12.25 -2.65
N PHE A 27 8.17 12.48 -2.06
CA PHE A 27 6.97 11.71 -2.36
C PHE A 27 6.32 12.10 -3.67
N GLN A 28 6.45 13.35 -4.14
CA GLN A 28 6.03 13.77 -5.48
C GLN A 28 6.76 13.02 -6.59
N LEU A 29 8.07 12.75 -6.40
CA LEU A 29 8.83 11.96 -7.38
C LEU A 29 8.31 10.53 -7.43
N LYS A 30 8.08 9.91 -6.27
CA LYS A 30 7.53 8.55 -6.17
C LYS A 30 6.11 8.47 -6.72
N ASP A 31 5.27 9.47 -6.45
CA ASP A 31 3.91 9.55 -6.94
C ASP A 31 3.86 9.61 -8.47
N LYS A 32 4.75 10.40 -9.10
CA LYS A 32 4.89 10.42 -10.56
C LYS A 32 5.26 9.04 -11.12
N VAL A 33 6.20 8.34 -10.48
CA VAL A 33 6.61 6.98 -10.90
C VAL A 33 5.47 5.98 -10.76
N ILE A 34 4.75 5.99 -9.63
CA ILE A 34 3.62 5.09 -9.39
C ILE A 34 2.50 5.35 -10.39
N ASN A 35 2.12 6.61 -10.61
CA ASN A 35 1.06 6.95 -11.56
C ASN A 35 1.42 6.57 -12.99
N ASN A 36 2.66 6.82 -13.43
CA ASN A 36 3.12 6.37 -14.74
C ASN A 36 3.09 4.85 -14.86
N THR A 37 3.52 4.13 -13.81
CA THR A 37 3.51 2.66 -13.78
C THR A 37 2.07 2.13 -13.87
N ILE A 38 1.13 2.71 -13.14
CA ILE A 38 -0.31 2.37 -13.21
C ILE A 38 -0.84 2.57 -14.63
N LEU A 39 -0.56 3.72 -15.24
CA LEU A 39 -1.00 4.00 -16.62
C LEU A 39 -0.44 2.97 -17.60
N THR A 40 0.86 2.66 -17.51
CA THR A 40 1.47 1.61 -18.34
C THR A 40 0.81 0.26 -18.11
N PHE A 41 0.53 -0.13 -16.86
CA PHE A 41 -0.16 -1.40 -16.56
C PHE A 41 -1.56 -1.43 -17.18
N VAL A 42 -2.34 -0.36 -17.07
CA VAL A 42 -3.68 -0.26 -17.67
C VAL A 42 -3.61 -0.37 -19.18
N GLU A 43 -2.75 0.41 -19.84
CA GLU A 43 -2.59 0.37 -21.29
C GLU A 43 -2.16 -1.01 -21.81
N GLN A 44 -1.28 -1.71 -21.09
CA GLN A 44 -0.88 -3.07 -21.47
C GLN A 44 -2.01 -4.06 -21.23
N MET A 45 -2.72 -3.98 -20.11
CA MET A 45 -3.89 -4.83 -19.83
C MET A 45 -4.99 -4.71 -20.89
N GLU A 46 -5.25 -3.50 -21.39
CA GLU A 46 -6.26 -3.27 -22.44
C GLU A 46 -5.86 -3.89 -23.78
N LYS A 47 -4.56 -4.12 -24.02
CA LYS A 47 -4.03 -4.73 -25.24
C LYS A 47 -3.92 -6.25 -25.16
N ILE A 48 -4.03 -6.84 -23.97
CA ILE A 48 -3.93 -8.29 -23.80
C ILE A 48 -5.15 -8.97 -24.44
N ASN A 49 -4.90 -9.87 -25.38
CA ASN A 49 -5.95 -10.77 -25.86
C ASN A 49 -6.22 -11.83 -24.77
N THR A 50 -7.33 -11.68 -24.07
CA THR A 50 -7.72 -12.53 -22.93
C THR A 50 -8.06 -13.96 -23.31
N GLU A 51 -8.37 -14.23 -24.58
CA GLU A 51 -8.58 -15.58 -25.10
C GLU A 51 -7.29 -16.40 -25.07
N TYR A 52 -6.15 -15.76 -25.39
CA TYR A 52 -4.85 -16.44 -25.49
C TYR A 52 -3.96 -16.23 -24.25
N PHE A 53 -4.15 -15.12 -23.52
CA PHE A 53 -3.28 -14.76 -22.38
C PHE A 53 -4.07 -14.41 -21.11
N PRO A 54 -5.01 -15.26 -20.66
CA PRO A 54 -5.82 -15.00 -19.47
C PRO A 54 -4.97 -14.90 -18.19
N ALA A 55 -3.87 -15.65 -18.09
CA ALA A 55 -2.98 -15.64 -16.94
C ALA A 55 -2.21 -14.31 -16.81
N SER A 56 -1.73 -13.76 -17.93
CA SER A 56 -1.15 -12.41 -17.97
C SER A 56 -2.16 -11.38 -17.50
N GLN A 57 -3.40 -11.40 -18.01
CA GLN A 57 -4.44 -10.45 -17.58
C GLN A 57 -4.69 -10.52 -16.06
N GLN A 58 -4.78 -11.73 -15.50
CA GLN A 58 -4.97 -11.90 -14.06
C GLN A 58 -3.77 -11.41 -13.25
N PHE A 59 -2.55 -11.63 -13.73
CA PHE A 59 -1.33 -11.18 -13.07
C PHE A 59 -1.20 -9.64 -13.09
N PHE A 60 -1.46 -9.01 -14.23
CA PHE A 60 -1.46 -7.55 -14.31
C PHE A 60 -2.55 -6.94 -13.43
N ASN A 61 -3.76 -7.52 -13.41
CA ASN A 61 -4.84 -7.07 -12.53
C ASN A 61 -4.47 -7.19 -11.04
N LEU A 62 -3.82 -8.30 -10.67
CA LEU A 62 -3.29 -8.46 -9.31
C LEU A 62 -2.25 -7.39 -8.99
N SER A 63 -1.31 -7.14 -9.89
CA SER A 63 -0.24 -6.16 -9.67
C SER A 63 -0.80 -4.74 -9.57
N LEU A 64 -1.77 -4.40 -10.43
CA LEU A 64 -2.50 -3.14 -10.40
C LEU A 64 -3.24 -2.94 -9.06
N TYR A 65 -3.85 -4.00 -8.52
CA TYR A 65 -4.47 -3.94 -7.18
C TYR A 65 -3.46 -3.51 -6.10
N PHE A 66 -2.22 -4.00 -6.13
CA PHE A 66 -1.19 -3.58 -5.19
C PHE A 66 -0.70 -2.14 -5.45
N LEU A 67 -0.53 -1.76 -6.73
CA LEU A 67 -0.07 -0.42 -7.12
C LEU A 67 -1.07 0.67 -6.71
N LEU A 68 -2.38 0.42 -6.87
CA LEU A 68 -3.42 1.38 -6.47
C LEU A 68 -3.40 1.65 -4.97
N ALA A 69 -3.25 0.60 -4.16
CA ALA A 69 -3.13 0.75 -2.72
C ALA A 69 -1.85 1.50 -2.32
N GLU A 70 -0.71 1.22 -2.97
CA GLU A 70 0.55 1.94 -2.72
C GLU A 70 0.43 3.42 -3.10
N ARG A 71 -0.25 3.76 -4.20
CA ARG A 71 -0.52 5.16 -4.59
C ARG A 71 -1.29 5.91 -3.51
N ASP A 72 -2.41 5.35 -3.06
CA ASP A 72 -3.28 5.99 -2.07
C ASP A 72 -2.54 6.22 -0.75
N ILE A 73 -1.77 5.22 -0.34
CA ILE A 73 -0.85 5.32 0.78
C ILE A 73 0.20 6.42 0.57
N GLN A 74 0.86 6.44 -0.59
CA GLN A 74 1.94 7.36 -0.91
C GLN A 74 1.48 8.82 -0.85
N ALA A 75 0.24 9.09 -1.29
CA ALA A 75 -0.40 10.40 -1.22
C ALA A 75 -0.62 10.88 0.23
N LEU A 76 -0.79 9.96 1.18
CA LEU A 76 -1.12 10.28 2.57
C LEU A 76 0.10 10.38 3.49
N LYS A 77 1.22 9.71 3.16
CA LYS A 77 2.39 9.59 4.06
C LYS A 77 2.86 10.96 4.55
N ALA A 78 3.20 11.90 3.67
CA ALA A 78 3.78 13.18 4.08
C ALA A 78 2.87 13.92 5.06
N ASP A 79 1.57 13.94 4.77
CA ASP A 79 0.60 14.61 5.60
C ASP A 79 0.41 13.93 6.96
N ALA A 80 0.32 12.59 6.97
CA ALA A 80 0.17 11.79 8.18
C ALA A 80 1.37 11.93 9.13
N PHE A 81 2.59 11.98 8.59
CA PHE A 81 3.81 12.04 9.40
C PHE A 81 4.16 13.47 9.84
N ALA A 82 3.95 14.48 8.99
CA ALA A 82 4.62 15.77 9.18
C ALA A 82 3.76 17.01 8.96
N HIS A 83 2.48 16.90 8.55
CA HIS A 83 1.69 18.09 8.25
C HIS A 83 1.67 19.06 9.46
N PRO A 84 1.96 20.36 9.30
CA PRO A 84 2.08 21.30 10.42
C PRO A 84 0.75 21.53 11.15
N ASN A 85 -0.37 21.58 10.42
CA ASN A 85 -1.72 21.58 10.99
C ASN A 85 -2.06 20.19 11.57
N GLU A 86 -2.36 20.15 12.86
CA GLU A 86 -2.66 18.94 13.62
C GLU A 86 -3.92 18.21 13.15
N THR A 87 -5.00 18.94 12.85
CA THR A 87 -6.23 18.36 12.33
C THR A 87 -6.00 17.66 10.99
N LYS A 88 -5.32 18.31 10.05
CA LYS A 88 -4.97 17.71 8.75
C LYS A 88 -4.08 16.48 8.92
N ARG A 89 -3.07 16.56 9.79
CA ARG A 89 -2.20 15.43 10.14
C ARG A 89 -3.01 14.25 10.70
N GLY A 90 -3.93 14.51 11.63
CA GLY A 90 -4.78 13.50 12.23
C GLY A 90 -5.80 12.88 11.27
N ILE A 91 -6.34 13.65 10.32
CA ILE A 91 -7.17 13.10 9.23
C ILE A 91 -6.31 12.19 8.34
N ALA A 92 -5.18 12.69 7.84
CA ALA A 92 -4.29 11.92 6.97
C ALA A 92 -3.81 10.63 7.63
N LEU A 93 -3.47 10.68 8.92
CA LEU A 93 -3.09 9.51 9.71
C LEU A 93 -4.21 8.47 9.76
N ARG A 94 -5.44 8.89 10.11
CA ARG A 94 -6.58 7.96 10.17
C ARG A 94 -6.89 7.33 8.81
N THR A 95 -6.84 8.13 7.74
CA THR A 95 -7.03 7.63 6.37
C THR A 95 -5.92 6.64 6.00
N LEU A 96 -4.65 6.94 6.30
CA LEU A 96 -3.53 6.04 6.04
C LEU A 96 -3.71 4.69 6.75
N LEU A 97 -4.05 4.71 8.04
CA LEU A 97 -4.27 3.51 8.84
C LEU A 97 -5.47 2.71 8.32
N LEU A 98 -6.54 3.39 7.90
CA LEU A 98 -7.71 2.75 7.28
C LEU A 98 -7.36 2.11 5.95
N THR A 99 -6.60 2.79 5.08
CA THR A 99 -6.15 2.23 3.79
C THR A 99 -5.34 0.96 4.00
N ILE A 100 -4.41 0.95 4.97
CA ILE A 100 -3.65 -0.26 5.32
C ILE A 100 -4.58 -1.34 5.87
N TYR A 101 -5.50 -0.99 6.77
CA TYR A 101 -6.45 -1.94 7.37
C TYR A 101 -7.31 -2.63 6.31
N GLU A 102 -7.87 -1.87 5.36
CA GLU A 102 -8.80 -2.39 4.33
C GLU A 102 -8.09 -3.07 3.15
N TRP A 103 -6.75 -3.08 3.12
CA TRP A 103 -5.95 -3.72 2.07
C TRP A 103 -5.95 -5.24 2.19
N ASP A 104 -7.07 -5.86 1.85
CA ASP A 104 -7.25 -7.31 1.88
C ASP A 104 -6.67 -8.00 0.62
N MET A 105 -5.44 -8.49 0.74
CA MET A 105 -4.75 -9.18 -0.35
C MET A 105 -5.45 -10.48 -0.80
N THR A 106 -6.30 -11.09 0.01
CA THR A 106 -6.95 -12.37 -0.33
C THR A 106 -7.88 -12.27 -1.54
N LYS A 107 -8.41 -11.06 -1.80
CA LYS A 107 -9.28 -10.73 -2.94
C LYS A 107 -8.64 -11.02 -4.31
N VAL A 108 -7.31 -10.97 -4.40
CA VAL A 108 -6.59 -11.13 -5.68
C VAL A 108 -5.64 -12.33 -5.71
N THR A 109 -5.27 -12.93 -4.59
CA THR A 109 -4.13 -13.86 -4.49
C THR A 109 -4.47 -15.34 -4.28
N GLY A 110 -5.73 -15.73 -4.14
CA GLY A 110 -6.14 -17.13 -3.88
C GLY A 110 -5.94 -18.07 -5.09
N LYS A 111 -7.00 -18.79 -5.49
CA LYS A 111 -6.96 -19.73 -6.64
C LYS A 111 -6.38 -19.12 -7.93
N LYS A 112 -6.59 -17.82 -8.14
CA LYS A 112 -6.04 -17.05 -9.27
C LYS A 112 -4.51 -17.15 -9.38
N MET A 113 -3.82 -17.22 -8.25
CA MET A 113 -2.35 -17.25 -8.23
C MET A 113 -1.77 -18.59 -8.65
N GLY A 114 -2.43 -19.70 -8.27
CA GLY A 114 -2.06 -21.03 -8.76
C GLY A 114 -2.16 -21.08 -10.28
N PHE A 115 -3.30 -20.66 -10.81
CA PHE A 115 -3.52 -20.55 -12.27
C PHE A 115 -2.44 -19.71 -12.96
N ILE A 116 -2.13 -18.51 -12.45
CA ILE A 116 -1.07 -17.67 -13.01
C ILE A 116 0.26 -18.43 -13.06
N PHE A 117 0.67 -19.06 -11.96
CA PHE A 117 1.94 -19.78 -11.88
C PHE A 117 2.01 -20.98 -12.83
N ASP A 118 0.92 -21.70 -13.00
CA ASP A 118 0.87 -22.89 -13.83
C ASP A 118 0.92 -22.52 -15.32
N CYS A 119 0.14 -21.52 -15.73
CA CYS A 119 0.04 -21.12 -17.14
C CYS A 119 1.24 -20.28 -17.62
N THR A 120 1.80 -19.40 -16.79
CA THR A 120 2.90 -18.51 -17.20
C THR A 120 4.26 -19.19 -17.26
N GLY A 121 4.40 -20.37 -16.63
CA GLY A 121 5.69 -21.08 -16.62
C GLY A 121 6.80 -20.32 -15.89
N LEU A 122 6.43 -19.45 -14.94
CA LEU A 122 7.37 -18.73 -14.07
C LEU A 122 8.42 -19.67 -13.47
N SER A 123 9.64 -19.16 -13.31
CA SER A 123 10.72 -19.90 -12.65
C SER A 123 10.32 -20.30 -11.22
N ALA A 124 10.84 -21.44 -10.75
CA ALA A 124 10.57 -21.89 -9.38
C ALA A 124 11.03 -20.85 -8.33
N GLU A 125 12.09 -20.11 -8.64
CA GLU A 125 12.59 -19.01 -7.83
C GLU A 125 11.61 -17.84 -7.78
N SER A 126 11.13 -17.34 -8.92
CA SER A 126 10.14 -16.25 -8.96
C SER A 126 8.81 -16.65 -8.31
N LYS A 127 8.34 -17.88 -8.53
CA LYS A 127 7.15 -18.42 -7.84
C LYS A 127 7.33 -18.40 -6.33
N LYS A 128 8.49 -18.85 -5.85
CA LYS A 128 8.82 -18.89 -4.42
C LYS A 128 8.89 -17.49 -3.84
N GLU A 129 9.53 -16.56 -4.52
CA GLU A 129 9.74 -15.18 -4.03
C GLU A 129 8.44 -14.37 -3.95
N VAL A 130 7.57 -14.49 -4.96
CA VAL A 130 6.24 -13.87 -4.92
C VAL A 130 5.40 -14.47 -3.79
N SER A 131 5.42 -15.80 -3.65
CA SER A 131 4.65 -16.50 -2.62
C SER A 131 5.12 -16.19 -1.20
N SER A 132 6.43 -16.15 -0.97
CA SER A 132 7.03 -15.82 0.33
C SER A 132 6.72 -14.37 0.70
N SER A 133 6.91 -13.44 -0.23
CA SER A 133 6.63 -12.02 -0.04
C SER A 133 5.15 -11.76 0.27
N LEU A 134 4.23 -12.42 -0.42
CA LEU A 134 2.80 -12.36 -0.11
C LEU A 134 2.47 -12.90 1.28
N LYS A 135 3.10 -13.99 1.68
CA LYS A 135 2.91 -14.57 3.02
C LYS A 135 3.40 -13.61 4.10
N GLU A 136 4.55 -12.97 3.90
CA GLU A 136 5.07 -11.95 4.80
C GLU A 136 4.15 -10.75 4.89
N LEU A 137 3.68 -10.24 3.74
CA LEU A 137 2.76 -9.11 3.69
C LEU A 137 1.43 -9.42 4.40
N ARG A 138 0.85 -10.60 4.17
CA ARG A 138 -0.36 -11.05 4.88
C ARG A 138 -0.14 -11.15 6.39
N LYS A 139 1.04 -11.64 6.82
CA LYS A 139 1.39 -11.72 8.25
C LYS A 139 1.48 -10.32 8.87
N ALA A 140 2.16 -9.39 8.19
CA ALA A 140 2.25 -8.00 8.63
C ALA A 140 0.87 -7.34 8.69
N HIS A 141 0.06 -7.53 7.64
CA HIS A 141 -1.32 -7.02 7.57
C HIS A 141 -2.20 -7.53 8.71
N LYS A 142 -2.14 -8.83 9.04
CA LYS A 142 -2.94 -9.40 10.14
C LYS A 142 -2.63 -8.74 11.48
N VAL A 143 -1.36 -8.45 11.76
CA VAL A 143 -0.94 -7.73 12.97
C VAL A 143 -1.52 -6.31 12.95
N THR A 144 -1.42 -5.64 11.80
CA THR A 144 -1.95 -4.30 11.60
C THR A 144 -3.46 -4.21 11.79
N VAL A 145 -4.22 -5.15 11.23
CA VAL A 145 -5.69 -5.23 11.37
C VAL A 145 -6.10 -5.36 12.84
N GLN A 146 -5.41 -6.20 13.61
CA GLN A 146 -5.72 -6.39 15.02
C GLN A 146 -5.53 -5.10 15.83
N GLN A 147 -4.49 -4.33 15.52
CA GLN A 147 -4.21 -3.08 16.22
C GLN A 147 -5.07 -1.90 15.76
N PHE A 148 -5.41 -1.83 14.46
CA PHE A 148 -6.08 -0.67 13.90
C PHE A 148 -7.61 -0.79 13.91
N ARG A 149 -8.15 -1.86 14.49
CA ARG A 149 -9.61 -2.10 14.55
C ARG A 149 -10.37 -0.94 15.20
N GLU A 150 -9.88 -0.44 16.34
CA GLU A 150 -10.50 0.68 17.05
C GLU A 150 -10.42 1.97 16.24
N ILE A 151 -9.28 2.19 15.57
CA ILE A 151 -9.04 3.37 14.73
C ILE A 151 -9.97 3.37 13.53
N ARG A 152 -10.15 2.21 12.88
CA ARG A 152 -11.09 2.02 11.76
C ARG A 152 -12.52 2.39 12.13
N LEU A 153 -12.97 2.05 13.33
CA LEU A 153 -14.30 2.43 13.84
C LEU A 153 -14.42 3.94 14.12
N ASN A 154 -13.30 4.65 14.23
CA ASN A 154 -13.23 6.07 14.56
C ASN A 154 -12.60 6.96 13.47
N THR A 155 -12.33 6.41 12.27
CA THR A 155 -11.69 7.14 11.16
C THR A 155 -12.53 8.34 10.73
N ILE A 156 -13.85 8.17 10.63
CA ILE A 156 -14.80 9.21 10.23
C ILE A 156 -15.47 9.75 11.50
N ALA A 157 -15.35 11.07 11.72
CA ALA A 157 -16.09 11.73 12.78
C ALA A 157 -17.60 11.50 12.54
N HIS A 158 -18.38 11.26 13.60
CA HIS A 158 -19.81 10.93 13.57
C HIS A 158 -20.16 9.47 13.19
N ARG A 159 -19.18 8.56 13.19
CA ARG A 159 -19.45 7.12 13.01
C ARG A 159 -20.01 6.45 14.27
N ASP A 160 -19.66 6.96 15.44
CA ASP A 160 -20.14 6.49 16.74
C ASP A 160 -21.08 7.54 17.36
N ALA A 161 -22.09 7.09 18.09
CA ALA A 161 -23.01 7.96 18.81
C ALA A 161 -22.31 8.63 20.03
N ASP A 162 -21.29 8.00 20.61
CA ASP A 162 -20.46 8.59 21.66
C ASP A 162 -19.37 9.48 21.05
N ALA A 163 -19.76 10.72 20.74
CA ALA A 163 -18.86 11.73 20.19
C ALA A 163 -17.68 12.07 21.10
N LEU A 164 -17.85 11.96 22.44
CA LEU A 164 -16.78 12.27 23.39
C LEU A 164 -15.72 11.17 23.39
N ASN A 165 -16.13 9.90 23.36
CA ASN A 165 -15.20 8.78 23.23
C ASN A 165 -14.44 8.84 21.89
N GLN A 166 -15.15 9.09 20.80
CA GLN A 166 -14.54 9.26 19.49
C GLN A 166 -13.52 10.42 19.47
N TYR A 167 -13.85 11.57 20.06
CA TYR A 167 -12.91 12.69 20.22
C TYR A 167 -11.65 12.28 21.01
N LYS A 168 -11.81 11.55 22.11
CA LYS A 168 -10.68 11.07 22.93
C LYS A 168 -9.76 10.14 22.14
N ILE A 169 -10.33 9.22 21.35
CA ILE A 169 -9.57 8.29 20.49
C ILE A 169 -8.79 9.08 19.42
N ILE A 170 -9.47 9.96 18.68
CA ILE A 170 -8.85 10.73 17.59
C ILE A 170 -7.76 11.67 18.12
N SER A 171 -8.02 12.38 19.23
CA SER A 171 -7.09 13.37 19.78
C SER A 171 -5.82 12.77 20.37
N ARG A 172 -5.85 11.48 20.75
CA ARG A 172 -4.69 10.76 21.29
C ARG A 172 -3.89 10.02 20.22
N LEU A 173 -4.40 9.94 19.00
CA LEU A 173 -3.79 9.18 17.93
C LEU A 173 -2.42 9.77 17.55
N ASP A 174 -1.36 9.00 17.77
CA ASP A 174 0.00 9.37 17.38
C ASP A 174 0.60 8.30 16.47
N ILE A 175 1.22 8.72 15.37
CA ILE A 175 1.87 7.83 14.42
C ILE A 175 2.99 6.99 15.06
N ARG A 176 3.62 7.50 16.12
CA ARG A 176 4.71 6.81 16.84
C ARG A 176 4.24 5.50 17.45
N ASP A 177 2.99 5.45 17.91
CA ASP A 177 2.39 4.28 18.55
C ASP A 177 2.24 3.10 17.57
N PHE A 178 2.26 3.39 16.26
CA PHE A 178 2.07 2.41 15.19
C PHE A 178 3.30 2.27 14.27
N SER A 179 4.38 3.00 14.57
CA SER A 179 5.53 3.14 13.68
C SER A 179 6.17 1.80 13.34
N GLY A 180 6.37 0.92 14.32
CA GLY A 180 6.96 -0.40 14.09
C GLY A 180 6.12 -1.27 13.14
N GLN A 181 4.80 -1.30 13.31
CA GLN A 181 3.90 -2.11 12.51
C GLN A 181 3.77 -1.55 11.09
N ILE A 182 3.68 -0.23 10.96
CA ILE A 182 3.66 0.45 9.66
C ILE A 182 4.97 0.20 8.91
N THR A 183 6.13 0.30 9.58
CA THR A 183 7.42 -0.02 8.98
C THR A 183 7.50 -1.47 8.52
N ASN A 184 7.10 -2.43 9.36
CA ASN A 184 7.10 -3.85 9.00
C ASN A 184 6.17 -4.13 7.82
N PHE A 185 5.00 -3.51 7.80
CA PHE A 185 4.06 -3.60 6.67
C PHE A 185 4.67 -3.07 5.38
N TYR A 186 5.33 -1.90 5.41
CA TYR A 186 5.98 -1.34 4.23
C TYR A 186 7.17 -2.15 3.73
N GLN A 187 7.97 -2.72 4.64
CA GLN A 187 9.06 -3.60 4.25
C GLN A 187 8.54 -4.84 3.54
N ALA A 188 7.44 -5.43 4.01
CA ALA A 188 6.81 -6.56 3.35
C ALA A 188 6.17 -6.17 2.00
N SER A 189 5.55 -4.99 1.91
CA SER A 189 5.00 -4.45 0.65
C SER A 189 6.09 -4.21 -0.40
N ASP A 190 7.22 -3.62 0.00
CA ASP A 190 8.37 -3.36 -0.88
C ASP A 190 8.97 -4.66 -1.44
N ARG A 191 9.14 -5.69 -0.59
CA ARG A 191 9.57 -7.03 -1.04
C ARG A 191 8.62 -7.61 -2.09
N LEU A 192 7.32 -7.53 -1.83
CA LEU A 192 6.32 -8.00 -2.80
C LEU A 192 6.41 -7.24 -4.12
N LEU A 193 6.43 -5.90 -4.11
CA LEU A 193 6.50 -5.11 -5.33
C LEU A 193 7.76 -5.44 -6.15
N LYS A 194 8.91 -5.62 -5.50
CA LYS A 194 10.15 -6.07 -6.17
C LYS A 194 9.99 -7.45 -6.80
N SER A 195 9.39 -8.40 -6.09
CA SER A 195 9.13 -9.74 -6.64
C SER A 195 8.17 -9.70 -7.84
N LEU A 196 7.16 -8.81 -7.81
CA LEU A 196 6.23 -8.63 -8.92
C LEU A 196 6.90 -8.03 -10.15
N VAL A 197 7.87 -7.11 -9.98
CA VAL A 197 8.66 -6.59 -11.10
C VAL A 197 9.42 -7.71 -11.81
N ILE A 198 10.12 -8.57 -11.07
CA ILE A 198 10.83 -9.72 -11.63
C ILE A 198 9.85 -10.66 -12.36
N ALA A 199 8.76 -11.03 -11.69
CA ALA A 199 7.73 -11.88 -12.30
C ALA A 199 7.10 -11.25 -13.56
N THR A 200 6.91 -9.93 -13.60
CA THR A 200 6.41 -9.21 -14.78
C THR A 200 7.34 -9.41 -15.98
N THR A 201 8.67 -9.32 -15.76
CA THR A 201 9.64 -9.50 -16.84
C THR A 201 9.66 -10.94 -17.37
N GLU A 202 9.54 -11.94 -16.49
CA GLU A 202 9.44 -13.34 -16.90
C GLU A 202 8.14 -13.63 -17.65
N ILE A 203 7.01 -13.10 -17.17
CA ILE A 203 5.69 -13.31 -17.78
C ILE A 203 5.65 -12.72 -19.20
N GLY A 204 6.31 -11.59 -19.42
CA GLY A 204 6.42 -10.96 -20.74
C GLY A 204 7.41 -11.65 -21.70
N SER A 205 8.14 -12.68 -21.25
CA SER A 205 9.10 -13.39 -22.10
C SER A 205 8.40 -14.26 -23.15
N GLN A 206 9.05 -14.46 -24.30
CA GLN A 206 8.55 -15.36 -25.35
C GLN A 206 8.20 -16.75 -24.80
N ARG A 207 9.06 -17.30 -23.92
CA ARG A 207 8.83 -18.59 -23.27
C ARG A 207 7.50 -18.62 -22.52
N SER A 208 7.22 -17.61 -21.70
CA SER A 208 5.96 -17.52 -20.95
C SER A 208 4.75 -17.36 -21.87
N LEU A 209 4.87 -16.52 -22.91
CA LEU A 209 3.78 -16.33 -23.88
C LEU A 209 3.42 -17.63 -24.60
N PHE A 210 4.41 -18.40 -25.05
CA PHE A 210 4.17 -19.74 -25.61
C PHE A 210 3.56 -20.69 -24.59
N ASN A 211 4.04 -20.68 -23.35
CA ASN A 211 3.53 -21.55 -22.30
C ASN A 211 2.04 -21.28 -22.01
N GLN A 212 1.62 -20.00 -22.00
CA GLN A 212 0.24 -19.63 -21.77
C GLN A 212 -0.71 -20.11 -22.88
N ILE A 213 -0.26 -20.05 -24.15
CA ILE A 213 -1.04 -20.55 -25.29
C ILE A 213 -1.21 -22.08 -25.22
N LEU A 214 -0.18 -22.80 -24.77
CA LEU A 214 -0.22 -24.25 -24.61
C LEU A 214 -1.05 -24.70 -23.40
N HIS A 215 -1.20 -23.84 -22.39
CA HIS A 215 -1.83 -24.13 -21.11
C HIS A 215 -2.98 -23.15 -20.79
N LEU A 216 -3.98 -23.07 -21.68
CA LEU A 216 -5.14 -22.19 -21.54
C LEU A 216 -6.16 -22.61 -20.47
N LYS A 217 -5.97 -23.78 -19.82
CA LYS A 217 -6.92 -24.38 -18.86
C LYS A 217 -6.37 -24.41 -17.45
#